data_AF-A0A9D7CUB3-F1
#
_entry.id   AF-A0A9D7CUB3-F1
#
_cell.length_a   1.000
_cell.length_b   1.000
_cell.length_c   1.000
_cell.angle_alpha   90.00
_cell.angle_beta   90.00
_cell.angle_gamma   90.00
#
_symmetry.space_group_name_H-M   'P 1'
#
loop_
_entity.id
_entity.type
_entity.pdbx_description
1 polymer ?
#
loop_
_entity_poly.entity_id
_entity_poly.type
_entity_poly.pdbx_seq_one_letter_code
_entity_poly.pdbx_strand_id
1 'polypeptide(L)'
;MRSALLGLFCLGCGAASVAEAPSPNAAGGSDDGGGASASAEGGADVGGAVDANPPPPDLRVLFIGNSYTFVNDLPKELSALAATPGAAPRITTQMIAPGGATLASHWNGAEAQAAIAKGGFSHVVMQGQSVEPLLQPTVFEDYALKFGAAATAAGAAPAYFQTWARAPGDAVYAEKWSGGTPSAMQDGLSSEYQKMASASKGVLVKVGEAWRVALRDHPSIALHQSDGSHPSAAGTLLAVYTFYTALTGRDVPRAAAVPLGVAPADASALRAVAESVAR
;
A
#
# COMPACT_ATOMS: atom_id res chain seq x y z
N MET A 1 17.16 -24.83 38.40
CA MET A 1 15.85 -25.31 38.92
C MET A 1 15.30 -24.29 39.90
N ARG A 2 14.13 -23.71 39.60
CA ARG A 2 13.08 -23.26 40.55
C ARG A 2 11.89 -22.82 39.70
N SER A 3 10.68 -23.16 40.13
CA SER A 3 9.46 -23.06 39.32
C SER A 3 8.40 -22.25 40.06
N ALA A 4 7.39 -21.80 39.30
CA ALA A 4 6.04 -21.48 39.79
C ALA A 4 5.91 -20.17 40.63
N LEU A 5 4.72 -19.57 40.81
CA LEU A 5 3.36 -19.97 40.38
C LEU A 5 2.44 -18.72 40.28
N LEU A 6 1.35 -18.81 39.50
CA LEU A 6 0.07 -18.07 39.62
C LEU A 6 0.06 -16.52 39.42
N GLY A 7 -1.01 -15.87 38.94
CA GLY A 7 -2.21 -16.36 38.22
C GLY A 7 -3.56 -15.85 38.74
N LEU A 8 -4.23 -14.97 37.98
CA LEU A 8 -5.69 -14.74 37.99
C LEU A 8 -6.07 -14.00 36.67
N PHE A 9 -7.00 -14.38 35.80
CA PHE A 9 -8.45 -14.70 35.89
C PHE A 9 -9.39 -13.52 36.15
N CYS A 10 -10.18 -13.17 35.13
CA CYS A 10 -11.58 -12.75 35.27
C CYS A 10 -12.34 -13.03 33.96
N LEU A 11 -13.61 -13.46 34.05
CA LEU A 11 -14.51 -13.69 32.90
C LEU A 11 -15.43 -12.50 32.68
N GLY A 12 -15.85 -12.31 31.42
CA GLY A 12 -17.01 -11.49 31.05
C GLY A 12 -17.79 -12.21 29.95
N CYS A 13 -19.06 -12.55 30.21
CA CYS A 13 -19.89 -13.35 29.31
C CYS A 13 -20.99 -12.49 28.67
N GLY A 14 -21.39 -12.79 27.43
CA GLY A 14 -22.50 -12.15 26.74
C GLY A 14 -22.81 -12.83 25.41
N ALA A 15 -23.94 -13.54 25.32
CA ALA A 15 -24.36 -14.25 24.12
C ALA A 15 -25.88 -14.19 23.92
N ALA A 16 -26.31 -13.57 22.83
CA ALA A 16 -27.66 -13.58 22.24
C ALA A 16 -27.61 -12.81 20.91
N SER A 17 -28.36 -13.13 19.85
CA SER A 17 -29.09 -14.36 19.51
C SER A 17 -29.19 -14.46 17.96
N VAL A 18 -29.75 -15.56 17.44
CA VAL A 18 -29.98 -15.74 15.99
C VAL A 18 -31.47 -15.56 15.65
N ALA A 19 -31.75 -14.85 14.56
CA ALA A 19 -32.95 -14.92 13.71
C ALA A 19 -32.52 -14.33 12.35
N GLU A 20 -32.42 -15.06 11.25
CA GLU A 20 -33.45 -15.82 10.51
C GLU A 20 -34.44 -14.90 9.76
N ALA A 21 -34.67 -15.19 8.48
CA ALA A 21 -35.35 -14.32 7.53
C ALA A 21 -36.34 -15.11 6.64
N PRO A 22 -37.47 -14.52 6.24
CA PRO A 22 -38.35 -15.11 5.23
C PRO A 22 -38.42 -14.29 3.92
N SER A 23 -38.31 -15.02 2.80
CA SER A 23 -38.88 -14.69 1.49
C SER A 23 -40.00 -15.71 1.20
N PRO A 24 -40.74 -15.70 0.06
CA PRO A 24 -41.01 -14.65 -0.94
C PRO A 24 -42.53 -14.41 -1.19
N ASN A 25 -42.90 -13.44 -2.05
CA ASN A 25 -44.01 -13.49 -3.04
C ASN A 25 -44.28 -12.08 -3.65
N ALA A 26 -45.05 -11.89 -4.73
CA ALA A 26 -45.21 -12.60 -6.02
C ALA A 26 -46.24 -11.88 -6.94
N ALA A 27 -46.12 -12.10 -8.25
CA ALA A 27 -47.16 -11.95 -9.31
C ALA A 27 -47.71 -10.56 -9.73
N GLY A 28 -48.16 -10.49 -10.99
CA GLY A 28 -48.86 -9.36 -11.64
C GLY A 28 -47.93 -8.36 -12.33
N GLY A 29 -48.10 -7.98 -13.60
CA GLY A 29 -49.06 -8.41 -14.64
C GLY A 29 -48.58 -7.97 -16.04
N SER A 30 -49.25 -8.39 -17.11
CA SER A 30 -48.81 -8.23 -18.51
C SER A 30 -49.62 -7.19 -19.31
N ASP A 31 -49.43 -7.18 -20.64
CA ASP A 31 -50.28 -6.62 -21.71
C ASP A 31 -50.00 -5.17 -22.17
N ASP A 32 -50.23 -4.78 -23.45
CA ASP A 32 -49.87 -5.44 -24.73
C ASP A 32 -49.96 -4.44 -25.90
N GLY A 33 -49.17 -4.64 -26.98
CA GLY A 33 -49.27 -3.90 -28.28
C GLY A 33 -48.97 -2.39 -28.26
N GLY A 34 -48.82 -1.69 -29.41
CA GLY A 34 -48.70 -2.14 -30.81
C GLY A 34 -49.29 -1.14 -31.81
N GLY A 35 -48.50 -0.60 -32.77
CA GLY A 35 -49.00 0.24 -33.88
C GLY A 35 -47.99 1.21 -34.49
N ALA A 36 -47.70 1.08 -35.79
CA ALA A 36 -46.66 1.83 -36.52
C ALA A 36 -47.18 3.06 -37.30
N SER A 37 -46.31 3.67 -38.15
CA SER A 37 -46.59 4.70 -39.19
C SER A 37 -46.50 6.18 -38.71
N ALA A 38 -45.80 7.12 -39.37
CA ALA A 38 -44.91 7.05 -40.55
C ALA A 38 -43.90 8.25 -40.62
N SER A 39 -43.02 8.19 -41.63
CA SER A 39 -42.13 9.20 -42.21
C SER A 39 -42.69 10.65 -42.30
N ALA A 40 -41.92 11.74 -42.39
CA ALA A 40 -40.50 12.08 -42.16
C ALA A 40 -40.39 13.64 -42.31
N GLU A 41 -39.30 14.40 -42.56
CA GLU A 41 -37.88 14.20 -42.95
C GLU A 41 -37.01 15.35 -42.37
N GLY A 42 -35.67 15.22 -42.45
CA GLY A 42 -34.74 16.37 -42.56
C GLY A 42 -33.92 16.75 -41.32
N GLY A 43 -32.59 16.80 -41.49
CA GLY A 43 -31.64 17.40 -40.52
C GLY A 43 -30.47 16.48 -40.16
N ALA A 44 -29.33 16.67 -40.84
CA ALA A 44 -28.07 16.01 -40.49
C ALA A 44 -27.03 17.05 -40.06
N ASP A 45 -26.54 16.94 -38.82
CA ASP A 45 -25.17 17.28 -38.46
C ASP A 45 -24.68 16.30 -37.38
N VAL A 46 -23.37 16.08 -37.30
CA VAL A 46 -22.75 14.95 -36.60
C VAL A 46 -21.68 15.41 -35.61
N GLY A 47 -22.07 15.43 -34.34
CA GLY A 47 -21.21 15.64 -33.17
C GLY A 47 -21.86 14.95 -31.97
N GLY A 48 -21.78 13.63 -31.84
CA GLY A 48 -20.54 12.87 -31.92
C GLY A 48 -20.02 12.75 -30.49
N ALA A 49 -20.54 11.77 -29.75
CA ALA A 49 -20.20 11.58 -28.36
C ALA A 49 -18.69 11.37 -28.23
N VAL A 50 -18.01 12.24 -27.47
CA VAL A 50 -16.59 12.07 -27.21
C VAL A 50 -16.36 10.74 -26.51
N ASP A 51 -15.39 9.96 -26.99
CA ASP A 51 -14.99 8.69 -26.39
C ASP A 51 -14.37 8.91 -25.01
N ALA A 52 -15.24 9.13 -24.03
CA ALA A 52 -14.94 9.14 -22.61
C ALA A 52 -14.61 7.71 -22.18
N ASN A 53 -13.40 7.29 -22.54
CA ASN A 53 -12.70 6.15 -21.98
C ASN A 53 -12.94 6.18 -20.45
N PRO A 54 -13.57 5.14 -19.86
CA PRO A 54 -14.07 5.24 -18.49
C PRO A 54 -12.93 5.63 -17.54
N PRO A 55 -13.18 6.55 -16.58
CA PRO A 55 -12.12 7.04 -15.70
C PRO A 55 -11.43 5.84 -15.03
N PRO A 56 -10.07 5.82 -14.96
CA PRO A 56 -9.34 4.69 -14.42
C PRO A 56 -9.90 4.31 -13.03
N PRO A 57 -10.12 3.01 -12.76
CA PRO A 57 -10.86 2.59 -11.58
C PRO A 57 -10.17 3.06 -10.29
N ASP A 58 -10.97 3.57 -9.35
CA ASP A 58 -10.50 4.01 -8.03
C ASP A 58 -9.75 2.87 -7.32
N LEU A 59 -8.51 3.13 -6.91
CA LEU A 59 -7.68 2.15 -6.25
C LEU A 59 -8.04 2.06 -4.78
N ARG A 60 -8.61 0.93 -4.38
CA ARG A 60 -8.76 0.54 -2.97
C ARG A 60 -7.53 -0.24 -2.54
N VAL A 61 -6.79 0.22 -1.53
CA VAL A 61 -5.48 -0.34 -1.16
C VAL A 61 -5.47 -0.73 0.32
N LEU A 62 -5.11 -1.99 0.63
CA LEU A 62 -4.87 -2.46 1.99
C LEU A 62 -3.37 -2.47 2.27
N PHE A 63 -2.93 -1.79 3.33
CA PHE A 63 -1.55 -1.85 3.81
C PHE A 63 -1.43 -2.82 4.99
N ILE A 64 -0.50 -3.77 4.90
CA ILE A 64 -0.15 -4.73 5.96
C ILE A 64 1.31 -4.43 6.32
N GLY A 65 1.54 -3.90 7.53
CA GLY A 65 2.85 -3.36 7.89
C GLY A 65 3.01 -3.03 9.37
N ASN A 66 3.76 -1.98 9.68
CA ASN A 66 4.05 -1.56 11.05
C ASN A 66 4.32 -0.04 11.10
N SER A 67 5.22 0.43 11.96
CA SER A 67 5.54 1.86 12.10
C SER A 67 6.13 2.49 10.84
N TYR A 68 6.79 1.73 9.96
CA TYR A 68 7.19 2.21 8.63
C TYR A 68 5.98 2.52 7.71
N THR A 69 4.78 2.03 8.05
CA THR A 69 3.51 2.38 7.40
C THR A 69 2.75 3.48 8.16
N PHE A 70 2.56 3.36 9.49
CA PHE A 70 1.70 4.31 10.21
C PHE A 70 2.38 5.63 10.62
N VAL A 71 3.71 5.70 10.66
CA VAL A 71 4.40 6.96 11.04
C VAL A 71 4.20 8.01 9.95
N ASN A 72 3.70 9.16 10.38
CA ASN A 72 3.19 10.25 9.52
C ASN A 72 2.01 9.83 8.62
N ASP A 73 1.30 8.74 8.94
CA ASP A 73 0.09 8.25 8.28
C ASP A 73 0.21 8.16 6.74
N LEU A 74 1.25 7.46 6.27
CA LEU A 74 1.56 7.26 4.84
C LEU A 74 0.32 6.89 3.98
N PRO A 75 -0.57 5.96 4.39
CA PRO A 75 -1.72 5.58 3.56
C PRO A 75 -2.73 6.74 3.40
N LYS A 76 -2.98 7.50 4.47
CA LYS A 76 -3.84 8.70 4.41
C LYS A 76 -3.21 9.78 3.54
N GLU A 77 -1.92 10.04 3.65
CA GLU A 77 -1.25 11.07 2.83
C GLU A 77 -1.17 10.67 1.35
N LEU A 78 -1.10 9.36 1.04
CA LEU A 78 -1.30 8.83 -0.32
C LEU A 78 -2.74 9.06 -0.83
N SER A 79 -3.74 8.82 0.01
CA SER A 79 -5.15 9.12 -0.32
C SER A 79 -5.37 10.62 -0.54
N ALA A 80 -4.75 11.46 0.28
CA ALA A 80 -4.81 12.92 0.17
C ALA A 80 -4.14 13.42 -1.13
N LEU A 81 -2.97 12.89 -1.48
CA LEU A 81 -2.31 13.17 -2.76
C LEU A 81 -3.23 12.83 -3.95
N ALA A 82 -3.83 11.64 -3.92
CA ALA A 82 -4.71 11.14 -4.97
C ALA A 82 -6.10 11.84 -5.03
N ALA A 83 -6.42 12.69 -4.05
CA ALA A 83 -7.60 13.54 -4.05
C ALA A 83 -7.33 14.97 -4.59
N THR A 84 -6.10 15.30 -4.96
CA THR A 84 -5.74 16.64 -5.47
C THR A 84 -6.22 16.87 -6.91
N PRO A 85 -6.52 18.12 -7.32
CA PRO A 85 -6.93 18.41 -8.70
C PRO A 85 -5.90 17.98 -9.74
N GLY A 86 -6.31 17.10 -10.66
CA GLY A 86 -5.44 16.50 -11.68
C GLY A 86 -4.77 15.18 -11.26
N ALA A 87 -4.96 14.70 -10.03
CA ALA A 87 -4.65 13.32 -9.67
C ALA A 87 -5.70 12.34 -10.22
N ALA A 88 -5.25 11.18 -10.70
CA ALA A 88 -6.11 10.10 -11.18
C ALA A 88 -5.32 8.78 -11.31
N PRO A 89 -5.89 7.61 -10.98
CA PRO A 89 -7.18 7.40 -10.29
C PRO A 89 -7.19 7.97 -8.86
N ARG A 90 -8.35 8.02 -8.20
CA ARG A 90 -8.38 8.27 -6.75
C ARG A 90 -7.83 7.04 -6.04
N ILE A 91 -7.18 7.25 -4.90
CA ILE A 91 -6.70 6.18 -4.04
C ILE A 91 -7.45 6.30 -2.70
N THR A 92 -7.92 5.16 -2.18
CA THR A 92 -8.49 5.05 -0.84
C THR A 92 -7.79 3.91 -0.10
N THR A 93 -7.40 4.16 1.15
CA THR A 93 -6.55 3.23 1.89
C THR A 93 -7.19 2.72 3.18
N GLN A 94 -6.92 1.45 3.50
CA GLN A 94 -7.00 0.90 4.85
C GLN A 94 -5.59 0.42 5.26
N MET A 95 -5.28 0.44 6.56
CA MET A 95 -4.06 -0.21 7.08
C MET A 95 -4.37 -1.13 8.26
N ILE A 96 -3.56 -2.18 8.38
CA ILE A 96 -3.41 -3.04 9.54
C ILE A 96 -1.93 -3.02 9.87
N ALA A 97 -1.55 -2.26 10.90
CA ALA A 97 -0.15 -1.92 11.16
C ALA A 97 0.21 -1.83 12.66
N PRO A 98 0.24 -2.93 13.43
CA PRO A 98 0.73 -2.91 14.80
C PRO A 98 2.22 -2.56 14.88
N GLY A 99 2.63 -1.91 15.97
CA GLY A 99 4.02 -1.52 16.20
C GLY A 99 4.97 -2.72 16.18
N GLY A 100 6.02 -2.65 15.33
CA GLY A 100 7.03 -3.70 15.20
C GLY A 100 6.56 -5.02 14.55
N ALA A 101 5.34 -5.10 14.02
CA ALA A 101 4.79 -6.34 13.44
C ALA A 101 5.59 -6.86 12.24
N THR A 102 5.88 -8.16 12.24
CA THR A 102 6.43 -8.94 11.13
C THR A 102 5.33 -9.52 10.25
N LEU A 103 5.62 -9.93 9.01
CA LEU A 103 4.62 -10.60 8.16
C LEU A 103 4.13 -11.92 8.81
N ALA A 104 5.03 -12.64 9.48
CA ALA A 104 4.65 -13.80 10.29
C ALA A 104 3.63 -13.48 11.39
N SER A 105 3.79 -12.34 12.09
CA SER A 105 2.85 -11.93 13.14
C SER A 105 1.47 -11.53 12.59
N HIS A 106 1.42 -10.86 11.44
CA HIS A 106 0.17 -10.52 10.74
C HIS A 106 -0.61 -11.76 10.31
N TRP A 107 0.08 -12.76 9.76
CA TRP A 107 -0.55 -13.99 9.31
C TRP A 107 -1.15 -14.76 10.49
N ASN A 108 -0.40 -14.87 11.59
CA ASN A 108 -0.86 -15.57 12.80
C ASN A 108 -1.93 -14.79 13.59
N GLY A 109 -2.03 -13.47 13.40
CA GLY A 109 -3.09 -12.63 13.98
C GLY A 109 -4.43 -12.67 13.25
N ALA A 110 -4.49 -13.29 12.06
CA ALA A 110 -5.66 -13.47 11.18
C ALA A 110 -6.43 -12.21 10.70
N GLU A 111 -6.31 -11.04 11.35
CA GLU A 111 -7.01 -9.80 10.97
C GLU A 111 -6.73 -9.42 9.49
N ALA A 112 -5.46 -9.46 9.09
CA ALA A 112 -5.04 -9.19 7.73
C ALA A 112 -5.63 -10.19 6.72
N GLN A 113 -5.73 -11.47 7.08
CA GLN A 113 -6.34 -12.50 6.24
C GLN A 113 -7.85 -12.28 6.10
N ALA A 114 -8.55 -11.93 7.19
CA ALA A 114 -9.98 -11.63 7.19
C ALA A 114 -10.30 -10.37 6.37
N ALA A 115 -9.45 -9.34 6.43
CA ALA A 115 -9.56 -8.15 5.60
C ALA A 115 -9.38 -8.47 4.10
N ILE A 116 -8.38 -9.28 3.74
CA ILE A 116 -8.19 -9.75 2.36
C ILE A 116 -9.38 -10.58 1.88
N ALA A 117 -9.84 -11.55 2.68
CA ALA A 117 -10.95 -12.45 2.33
C ALA A 117 -12.30 -11.73 2.19
N LYS A 118 -12.48 -10.58 2.86
CA LYS A 118 -13.63 -9.68 2.65
C LYS A 118 -13.61 -9.00 1.28
N GLY A 119 -12.44 -8.89 0.65
CA GLY A 119 -12.26 -8.50 -0.74
C GLY A 119 -12.55 -7.03 -1.07
N GLY A 120 -12.61 -6.75 -2.38
CA GLY A 120 -12.86 -5.43 -2.92
C GLY A 120 -11.67 -4.46 -2.84
N PHE A 121 -10.47 -4.93 -2.49
CA PHE A 121 -9.24 -4.19 -2.68
C PHE A 121 -8.71 -4.37 -4.11
N SER A 122 -8.20 -3.31 -4.72
CA SER A 122 -7.42 -3.36 -5.96
C SER A 122 -6.00 -3.88 -5.71
N HIS A 123 -5.43 -3.55 -4.55
CA HIS A 123 -4.07 -3.86 -4.18
C HIS A 123 -3.97 -4.24 -2.69
N VAL A 124 -3.08 -5.17 -2.37
CA VAL A 124 -2.67 -5.49 -0.99
C VAL A 124 -1.16 -5.29 -0.90
N VAL A 125 -0.73 -4.35 -0.07
CA VAL A 125 0.66 -3.95 0.15
C VAL A 125 1.22 -4.71 1.34
N MET A 126 2.25 -5.53 1.12
CA MET A 126 3.01 -6.21 2.16
C MET A 126 4.28 -5.42 2.51
N GLN A 127 4.45 -5.13 3.80
CA GLN A 127 5.64 -4.53 4.39
C GLN A 127 6.13 -5.40 5.56
N GLY A 128 7.28 -6.05 5.41
CA GLY A 128 7.96 -6.74 6.51
C GLY A 128 8.55 -5.75 7.51
N GLN A 129 8.83 -6.19 8.73
CA GLN A 129 9.54 -5.37 9.72
C GLN A 129 10.88 -4.92 9.12
N SER A 130 11.29 -3.69 9.41
CA SER A 130 12.49 -3.01 8.86
C SER A 130 13.79 -3.82 8.70
N VAL A 131 13.98 -4.91 9.46
CA VAL A 131 15.12 -5.83 9.32
C VAL A 131 14.72 -7.30 9.02
N GLU A 132 13.43 -7.63 9.02
CA GLU A 132 12.90 -8.99 8.80
C GLU A 132 13.40 -9.65 7.50
N PRO A 133 13.47 -8.96 6.33
CA PRO A 133 13.95 -9.59 5.10
C PRO A 133 15.43 -10.02 5.17
N LEU A 134 16.26 -9.39 6.01
CA LEU A 134 17.69 -9.72 6.13
C LEU A 134 17.99 -10.63 7.32
N LEU A 135 17.28 -10.43 8.43
CA LEU A 135 17.44 -11.21 9.66
C LEU A 135 16.79 -12.60 9.57
N GLN A 136 15.68 -12.72 8.84
CA GLN A 136 14.91 -13.96 8.68
C GLN A 136 14.36 -14.10 7.25
N PRO A 137 15.19 -14.07 6.18
CA PRO A 137 14.75 -14.05 4.78
C PRO A 137 13.71 -15.13 4.48
N THR A 138 13.98 -16.39 4.79
CA THR A 138 13.03 -17.49 4.52
C THR A 138 11.68 -17.32 5.22
N VAL A 139 11.62 -16.68 6.41
CA VAL A 139 10.36 -16.40 7.11
C VAL A 139 9.63 -15.23 6.44
N PHE A 140 10.36 -14.15 6.11
CA PHE A 140 9.83 -13.03 5.34
C PHE A 140 9.22 -13.51 4.02
N GLU A 141 9.97 -14.32 3.25
CA GLU A 141 9.55 -14.90 1.98
C GLU A 141 8.27 -15.73 2.11
N ASP A 142 8.26 -16.68 3.06
CA ASP A 142 7.14 -17.58 3.31
C ASP A 142 5.82 -16.80 3.50
N TYR A 143 5.85 -15.74 4.30
CA TYR A 143 4.65 -14.95 4.59
C TYR A 143 4.36 -13.88 3.54
N ALA A 144 5.37 -13.34 2.85
CA ALA A 144 5.21 -12.47 1.68
C ALA A 144 4.53 -13.19 0.50
N LEU A 145 4.84 -14.47 0.28
CA LEU A 145 4.18 -15.31 -0.72
C LEU A 145 2.80 -15.77 -0.27
N LYS A 146 2.61 -16.15 1.01
CA LYS A 146 1.27 -16.49 1.56
C LYS A 146 0.29 -15.32 1.45
N PHE A 147 0.71 -14.10 1.80
CA PHE A 147 -0.11 -12.90 1.59
C PHE A 147 -0.30 -12.56 0.11
N GLY A 148 0.74 -12.70 -0.73
CA GLY A 148 0.61 -12.48 -2.17
C GLY A 148 -0.39 -13.41 -2.85
N ALA A 149 -0.39 -14.69 -2.47
CA ALA A 149 -1.35 -15.68 -2.93
C ALA A 149 -2.77 -15.38 -2.42
N ALA A 150 -2.93 -15.00 -1.14
CA ALA A 150 -4.22 -14.62 -0.57
C ALA A 150 -4.83 -13.39 -1.26
N ALA A 151 -4.01 -12.35 -1.52
CA ALA A 151 -4.43 -11.15 -2.26
C ALA A 151 -4.90 -11.52 -3.67
N THR A 152 -4.09 -12.31 -4.39
CA THR A 152 -4.41 -12.78 -5.75
C THR A 152 -5.72 -13.58 -5.79
N ALA A 153 -5.94 -14.48 -4.81
CA ALA A 153 -7.17 -15.27 -4.68
C ALA A 153 -8.41 -14.41 -4.36
N ALA A 154 -8.23 -13.26 -3.69
CA ALA A 154 -9.28 -12.27 -3.45
C ALA A 154 -9.47 -11.27 -4.60
N GLY A 155 -8.77 -11.44 -5.73
CA GLY A 155 -8.86 -10.57 -6.90
C GLY A 155 -8.06 -9.27 -6.81
N ALA A 156 -7.19 -9.12 -5.81
CA ALA A 156 -6.33 -7.95 -5.61
C ALA A 156 -4.90 -8.20 -6.12
N ALA A 157 -4.26 -7.19 -6.68
CA ALA A 157 -2.85 -7.25 -7.06
C ALA A 157 -1.95 -7.25 -5.80
N PRO A 158 -1.01 -8.19 -5.65
CA PRO A 158 -0.02 -8.12 -4.58
C PRO A 158 0.97 -6.99 -4.86
N ALA A 159 1.30 -6.22 -3.82
CA ALA A 159 2.25 -5.11 -3.89
C ALA A 159 3.25 -5.21 -2.72
N TYR A 160 4.49 -4.79 -2.95
CA TYR A 160 5.60 -5.01 -2.03
C TYR A 160 6.29 -3.68 -1.70
N PHE A 161 6.20 -3.27 -0.44
CA PHE A 161 6.78 -2.03 0.06
C PHE A 161 8.27 -2.27 0.36
N GLN A 162 9.15 -2.00 -0.61
CA GLN A 162 10.59 -2.08 -0.42
C GLN A 162 11.04 -1.04 0.61
N THR A 163 11.40 -1.49 1.82
CA THR A 163 11.83 -0.60 2.91
C THR A 163 13.25 -0.06 2.70
N TRP A 164 13.57 1.02 3.42
CA TRP A 164 14.88 1.66 3.42
C TRP A 164 15.84 1.09 4.48
N ALA A 165 17.15 1.15 4.20
CA ALA A 165 18.21 0.95 5.16
C ALA A 165 18.22 2.02 6.28
N ARG A 166 18.86 1.71 7.41
CA ARG A 166 19.06 2.65 8.53
C ARG A 166 19.98 3.82 8.16
N ALA A 167 20.01 4.84 9.01
CA ALA A 167 20.94 5.96 8.88
C ALA A 167 22.39 5.50 9.16
N PRO A 168 23.41 6.12 8.52
CA PRO A 168 24.82 5.81 8.79
C PRO A 168 25.16 5.89 10.28
N GLY A 169 25.79 4.83 10.81
CA GLY A 169 26.18 4.74 12.23
C GLY A 169 25.18 4.01 13.15
N ASP A 170 24.04 3.54 12.65
CA ASP A 170 23.15 2.64 13.39
C ASP A 170 23.89 1.35 13.83
N ALA A 171 23.64 0.91 15.06
CA ALA A 171 24.26 -0.28 15.66
C ALA A 171 24.00 -1.57 14.86
N VAL A 172 22.96 -1.60 14.01
CA VAL A 172 22.67 -2.70 13.08
C VAL A 172 23.87 -3.05 12.19
N TYR A 173 24.78 -2.12 11.92
CA TYR A 173 25.95 -2.36 11.08
C TYR A 173 27.07 -3.16 11.77
N ALA A 174 26.96 -3.44 13.07
CA ALA A 174 27.75 -4.47 13.73
C ALA A 174 27.28 -5.90 13.39
N GLU A 175 26.01 -6.05 12.97
CA GLU A 175 25.41 -7.35 12.66
C GLU A 175 25.79 -7.83 11.26
N LYS A 176 26.29 -9.07 11.16
CA LYS A 176 26.82 -9.62 9.89
C LYS A 176 25.77 -9.71 8.77
N TRP A 177 24.51 -9.89 9.10
CA TRP A 177 23.40 -9.97 8.13
C TRP A 177 23.01 -8.61 7.53
N SER A 178 23.46 -7.48 8.10
CA SER A 178 23.20 -6.14 7.57
C SER A 178 24.08 -5.77 6.37
N GLY A 179 25.15 -6.54 6.11
CA GLY A 179 26.20 -6.16 5.18
C GLY A 179 27.13 -5.03 5.67
N GLY A 180 26.95 -4.54 6.90
CA GLY A 180 27.86 -3.60 7.57
C GLY A 180 27.85 -2.16 7.04
N THR A 181 27.01 -1.83 6.05
CA THR A 181 26.86 -0.46 5.53
C THR A 181 25.42 -0.18 5.08
N PRO A 182 24.98 1.09 5.04
CA PRO A 182 23.67 1.45 4.47
C PRO A 182 23.46 1.00 3.03
N SER A 183 24.51 0.99 2.18
CA SER A 183 24.39 0.47 0.82
C SER A 183 24.12 -1.03 0.82
N ALA A 184 24.98 -1.83 1.47
CA ALA A 184 24.84 -3.29 1.47
C ALA A 184 23.52 -3.75 2.12
N MET A 185 23.05 -3.03 3.15
CA MET A 185 21.73 -3.25 3.74
C MET A 185 20.61 -2.95 2.73
N GLN A 186 20.71 -1.86 1.96
CA GLN A 186 19.72 -1.55 0.93
C GLN A 186 19.77 -2.55 -0.22
N ASP A 187 20.95 -2.93 -0.69
CA ASP A 187 21.13 -3.90 -1.78
C ASP A 187 20.45 -5.24 -1.42
N GLY A 188 20.62 -5.70 -0.17
CA GLY A 188 19.93 -6.88 0.37
C GLY A 188 18.41 -6.71 0.48
N LEU A 189 17.92 -5.60 1.06
CA LEU A 189 16.48 -5.34 1.18
C LEU A 189 15.81 -5.34 -0.20
N SER A 190 16.46 -4.71 -1.18
CA SER A 190 15.96 -4.58 -2.55
C SER A 190 15.94 -5.93 -3.26
N SER A 191 16.95 -6.79 -3.04
CA SER A 191 16.95 -8.18 -3.51
C SER A 191 15.73 -8.95 -3.02
N GLU A 192 15.46 -8.98 -1.71
CA GLU A 192 14.38 -9.79 -1.16
C GLU A 192 12.98 -9.26 -1.53
N TYR A 193 12.75 -7.94 -1.53
CA TYR A 193 11.48 -7.39 -1.99
C TYR A 193 11.27 -7.58 -3.51
N GLN A 194 12.32 -7.46 -4.34
CA GLN A 194 12.25 -7.75 -5.78
C GLN A 194 11.95 -9.23 -6.05
N LYS A 195 12.56 -10.14 -5.29
CA LYS A 195 12.33 -11.59 -5.37
C LYS A 195 10.86 -11.94 -5.10
N MET A 196 10.25 -11.33 -4.09
CA MET A 196 8.82 -11.52 -3.77
C MET A 196 7.89 -10.93 -4.83
N ALA A 197 8.16 -9.70 -5.28
CA ALA A 197 7.41 -9.08 -6.37
C ALA A 197 7.47 -9.93 -7.65
N SER A 198 8.64 -10.42 -8.04
CA SER A 198 8.83 -11.31 -9.20
C SER A 198 8.08 -12.63 -9.05
N ALA A 199 8.18 -13.29 -7.90
CA ALA A 199 7.56 -14.60 -7.65
C ALA A 199 6.03 -14.55 -7.64
N SER A 200 5.42 -13.47 -7.10
CA SER A 200 3.97 -13.28 -7.09
C SER A 200 3.43 -12.45 -8.27
N LYS A 201 4.28 -12.04 -9.23
CA LYS A 201 3.94 -11.11 -10.33
C LYS A 201 3.32 -9.80 -9.82
N GLY A 202 3.76 -9.34 -8.65
CA GLY A 202 3.25 -8.18 -7.95
C GLY A 202 3.98 -6.88 -8.26
N VAL A 203 3.41 -5.77 -7.81
CA VAL A 203 4.01 -4.43 -7.92
C VAL A 203 5.14 -4.27 -6.91
N LEU A 204 6.36 -3.95 -7.36
CA LEU A 204 7.44 -3.52 -6.46
C LEU A 204 7.37 -2.01 -6.25
N VAL A 205 7.10 -1.56 -5.03
CA VAL A 205 7.14 -0.15 -4.65
C VAL A 205 8.53 0.16 -4.09
N LYS A 206 9.43 0.65 -4.95
CA LYS A 206 10.87 0.82 -4.71
C LYS A 206 11.23 1.96 -3.74
N VAL A 207 10.57 2.08 -2.58
CA VAL A 207 10.78 3.21 -1.65
C VAL A 207 12.23 3.26 -1.15
N GLY A 208 12.84 2.11 -0.84
CA GLY A 208 14.27 2.03 -0.48
C GLY A 208 15.22 2.55 -1.56
N GLU A 209 14.92 2.35 -2.85
CA GLU A 209 15.71 2.93 -3.95
C GLU A 209 15.53 4.44 -4.03
N ALA A 210 14.29 4.93 -3.88
CA ALA A 210 14.01 6.35 -3.84
C ALA A 210 14.81 7.02 -2.70
N TRP A 211 14.82 6.42 -1.51
CA TRP A 211 15.62 6.87 -0.37
C TRP A 211 17.12 6.83 -0.65
N ARG A 212 17.63 5.75 -1.24
CA ARG A 212 19.06 5.59 -1.61
C ARG A 212 19.52 6.66 -2.60
N VAL A 213 18.66 7.06 -3.55
CA VAL A 213 18.93 8.14 -4.50
C VAL A 213 18.83 9.51 -3.82
N ALA A 214 17.78 9.78 -3.04
CA ALA A 214 17.59 11.06 -2.36
C ALA A 214 18.69 11.36 -1.32
N LEU A 215 19.15 10.37 -0.56
CA LEU A 215 20.26 10.52 0.40
C LEU A 215 21.62 10.77 -0.30
N ARG A 216 21.76 10.36 -1.57
CA ARG A 216 22.97 10.61 -2.39
C ARG A 216 22.94 12.00 -3.02
N ASP A 217 21.82 12.37 -3.63
CA ASP A 217 21.71 13.56 -4.48
C ASP A 217 21.22 14.81 -3.72
N HIS A 218 20.53 14.61 -2.60
CA HIS A 218 19.95 15.67 -1.76
C HIS A 218 20.24 15.43 -0.25
N PRO A 219 21.51 15.26 0.18
CA PRO A 219 21.88 14.85 1.54
C PRO A 219 21.50 15.87 2.64
N SER A 220 21.08 17.08 2.28
CA SER A 220 20.50 18.06 3.22
C SER A 220 19.06 17.74 3.64
N ILE A 221 18.35 16.89 2.89
CA ILE A 221 16.97 16.50 3.19
C ILE A 221 17.00 15.29 4.14
N ALA A 222 16.79 15.52 5.43
CA ALA A 222 16.76 14.47 6.43
C ALA A 222 15.54 13.54 6.25
N LEU A 223 15.75 12.32 5.75
CA LEU A 223 14.68 11.32 5.54
C LEU A 223 14.38 10.48 6.78
N HIS A 224 15.40 10.15 7.59
CA HIS A 224 15.23 9.47 8.88
C HIS A 224 14.83 10.46 9.99
N GLN A 225 14.17 9.95 11.03
CA GLN A 225 14.08 10.62 12.33
C GLN A 225 15.41 10.48 13.11
N SER A 226 15.48 11.11 14.29
CA SER A 226 16.66 11.07 15.17
C SER A 226 17.02 9.68 15.72
N ASP A 227 16.18 8.67 15.49
CA ASP A 227 16.46 7.26 15.80
C ASP A 227 17.22 6.52 14.69
N GLY A 228 17.48 7.18 13.55
CA GLY A 228 18.13 6.58 12.39
C GLY A 228 17.28 5.54 11.65
N SER A 229 15.98 5.46 11.94
CA SER A 229 15.12 4.32 11.57
C SER A 229 13.78 4.78 10.99
N HIS A 230 12.98 5.51 11.74
CA HIS A 230 11.63 5.91 11.33
C HIS A 230 11.64 7.04 10.30
N PRO A 231 10.57 7.23 9.51
CA PRO A 231 10.53 8.26 8.48
C PRO A 231 10.23 9.63 9.07
N SER A 232 11.00 10.64 8.64
CA SER A 232 10.63 12.05 8.79
C SER A 232 9.46 12.40 7.88
N ALA A 233 8.94 13.63 7.99
CA ALA A 233 7.97 14.16 7.04
C ALA A 233 8.44 14.04 5.57
N ALA A 234 9.73 14.29 5.30
CA ALA A 234 10.33 14.15 3.97
C ALA A 234 10.49 12.68 3.56
N GLY A 235 10.87 11.79 4.50
CA GLY A 235 10.96 10.35 4.27
C GLY A 235 9.60 9.72 3.89
N THR A 236 8.52 10.10 4.59
CA THR A 236 7.17 9.68 4.25
C THR A 236 6.68 10.32 2.94
N LEU A 237 6.98 11.60 2.67
CA LEU A 237 6.59 12.24 1.40
C LEU A 237 7.20 11.52 0.19
N LEU A 238 8.48 11.16 0.26
CA LEU A 238 9.17 10.39 -0.77
C LEU A 238 8.53 9.00 -0.97
N ALA A 239 8.12 8.35 0.12
CA ALA A 239 7.38 7.09 0.07
C ALA A 239 6.00 7.28 -0.60
N VAL A 240 5.23 8.29 -0.22
CA VAL A 240 3.92 8.64 -0.79
C VAL A 240 4.01 8.88 -2.31
N TYR A 241 5.01 9.63 -2.77
CA TYR A 241 5.25 9.82 -4.20
C TYR A 241 5.63 8.51 -4.92
N THR A 242 6.48 7.67 -4.31
CA THR A 242 6.89 6.38 -4.89
C THR A 242 5.73 5.37 -4.93
N PHE A 243 4.82 5.42 -3.95
CA PHE A 243 3.58 4.63 -3.96
C PHE A 243 2.63 5.11 -5.07
N TYR A 244 2.46 6.42 -5.26
CA TYR A 244 1.62 6.95 -6.32
C TYR A 244 2.12 6.54 -7.70
N THR A 245 3.43 6.71 -7.99
CA THR A 245 4.00 6.32 -9.29
C THR A 245 3.89 4.81 -9.53
N ALA A 246 4.20 3.98 -8.53
CA ALA A 246 4.16 2.52 -8.67
C ALA A 246 2.74 1.94 -8.80
N LEU A 247 1.74 2.49 -8.11
CA LEU A 247 0.35 1.99 -8.13
C LEU A 247 -0.47 2.54 -9.31
N THR A 248 -0.12 3.71 -9.85
CA THR A 248 -0.90 4.37 -10.93
C THR A 248 -0.23 4.34 -12.31
N GLY A 249 1.08 4.08 -12.38
CA GLY A 249 1.87 4.17 -13.61
C GLY A 249 2.03 5.59 -14.14
N ARG A 250 1.87 6.62 -13.30
CA ARG A 250 1.84 8.04 -13.69
C ARG A 250 2.82 8.88 -12.87
N ASP A 251 3.38 9.91 -13.50
CA ASP A 251 4.13 10.97 -12.80
C ASP A 251 3.22 11.66 -11.76
N VAL A 252 3.83 12.24 -10.72
CA VAL A 252 3.09 12.86 -9.61
C VAL A 252 2.52 14.22 -10.06
N PRO A 253 1.22 14.50 -9.83
CA PRO A 253 0.63 15.76 -10.25
C PRO A 253 1.37 16.95 -9.64
N ARG A 254 1.92 17.84 -10.48
CA ARG A 254 2.76 18.96 -10.01
C ARG A 254 2.01 19.94 -9.12
N ALA A 255 0.71 20.11 -9.38
CA ALA A 255 -0.23 20.92 -8.62
C ALA A 255 -0.80 20.22 -7.36
N ALA A 256 -0.40 18.97 -7.09
CA ALA A 256 -0.74 18.33 -5.83
C ALA A 256 -0.16 19.11 -4.65
N ALA A 257 -0.94 19.21 -3.57
CA ALA A 257 -0.48 19.75 -2.31
C ALA A 257 0.78 19.01 -1.82
N VAL A 258 1.62 19.72 -1.06
CA VAL A 258 2.75 19.12 -0.35
C VAL A 258 2.26 18.77 1.07
N PRO A 259 1.97 17.49 1.37
CA PRO A 259 1.56 17.11 2.72
C PRO A 259 2.74 17.17 3.70
N LEU A 260 2.45 16.96 4.99
CA LEU A 260 3.42 16.85 6.08
C LEU A 260 4.32 18.10 6.32
N GLY A 261 4.03 19.23 5.68
CA GLY A 261 4.74 20.50 5.91
C GLY A 261 6.17 20.56 5.35
N VAL A 262 6.52 19.65 4.43
CA VAL A 262 7.84 19.63 3.77
C VAL A 262 8.04 20.89 2.92
N ALA A 263 9.27 21.41 2.86
CA ALA A 263 9.57 22.61 2.06
C ALA A 263 9.28 22.36 0.55
N PRO A 264 8.71 23.33 -0.20
CA PRO A 264 8.36 23.11 -1.61
C PRO A 264 9.54 22.73 -2.52
N ALA A 265 10.76 23.20 -2.22
CA ALA A 265 11.97 22.83 -2.94
C ALA A 265 12.31 21.34 -2.71
N ASP A 266 12.37 20.91 -1.45
CA ASP A 266 12.61 19.53 -1.05
C ASP A 266 11.53 18.59 -1.64
N ALA A 267 10.26 18.97 -1.55
CA ALA A 267 9.15 18.23 -2.14
C ALA A 267 9.30 18.09 -3.66
N SER A 268 9.74 19.13 -4.37
CA SER A 268 10.01 19.05 -5.82
C SER A 268 11.20 18.13 -6.15
N ALA A 269 12.22 18.10 -5.30
CA ALA A 269 13.38 17.22 -5.45
C ALA A 269 13.00 15.75 -5.21
N LEU A 270 12.32 15.46 -4.10
CA LEU A 270 11.82 14.14 -3.74
C LEU A 270 10.83 13.58 -4.77
N ARG A 271 10.00 14.44 -5.38
CA ARG A 271 9.13 14.08 -6.50
C ARG A 271 9.93 13.56 -7.70
N ALA A 272 10.94 14.32 -8.13
CA ALA A 272 11.80 13.92 -9.26
C ALA A 272 12.56 12.61 -8.96
N VAL A 273 12.97 12.39 -7.71
CA VAL A 273 13.59 11.13 -7.28
C VAL A 273 12.61 9.95 -7.38
N ALA A 274 11.40 10.06 -6.85
CA ALA A 274 10.38 9.01 -6.93
C ALA A 274 10.01 8.66 -8.39
N GLU A 275 9.87 9.67 -9.25
CA GLU A 275 9.64 9.49 -10.69
C GLU A 275 10.87 8.86 -11.40
N SER A 276 12.09 9.12 -10.93
CA SER A 276 13.32 8.55 -11.51
C SER A 276 13.48 7.05 -11.27
N VAL A 277 13.00 6.52 -10.13
CA VAL A 277 13.09 5.08 -9.80
C VAL A 277 11.88 4.28 -10.27
N ALA A 278 10.79 4.94 -10.68
CA ALA A 278 9.60 4.30 -11.24
C ALA A 278 9.76 3.91 -12.73
N ARG A 279 10.75 4.51 -13.41
CA ARG A 279 11.16 4.20 -14.78
C ARG A 279 12.23 3.09 -14.83
#